data_AF-A0A2R6NMI2-F1
#
_entry.id   AF-A0A2R6NMI2-F1
#
_cell.length_a   1.000
_cell.length_b   1.000
_cell.length_c   1.000
_cell.angle_alpha   90.00
_cell.angle_beta   90.00
_cell.angle_gamma   90.00
#
_symmetry.space_group_name_H-M   'P 1'
#
loop_
_entity.id
_entity.type
_entity.pdbx_description
1 polymer ?
#
loop_
_entity_poly.entity_id
_entity_poly.type
_entity_poly.pdbx_seq_one_letter_code
_entity_poly.pdbx_strand_id
1 'polypeptide(L)'
;MTLTRLQFYTACKAFLDSDDSNPASDAIFKRYSEGWSWKEHDLFPGLGYLSRSVLLLGDLRDSRGYSAQDYSADLHVEVEKEDNASAEQSSEEVLTCRQYVVYSPTFQVPALYFNVHRPSA
;
A
#
# COMPACT_ATOMS: atom_id res chain seq x y z
N MET A 1 -8.77 2.72 25.10
CA MET A 1 -7.29 2.76 24.96
C MET A 1 -6.97 3.73 23.85
N THR A 2 -6.00 4.62 24.05
CA THR A 2 -5.56 5.56 23.01
C THR A 2 -4.14 5.24 22.58
N LEU A 3 -3.83 5.35 21.28
CA LEU A 3 -2.49 5.11 20.76
C LEU A 3 -1.65 6.37 20.95
N THR A 4 -0.47 6.26 21.55
CA THR A 4 0.47 7.38 21.66
C THR A 4 1.35 7.50 20.42
N ARG A 5 1.95 8.68 20.21
CA ARG A 5 2.87 8.90 19.08
C ARG A 5 4.10 7.98 19.11
N LEU A 6 4.60 7.66 20.31
CA LEU A 6 5.72 6.73 20.49
C LEU A 6 5.29 5.29 20.16
N GLN A 7 4.13 4.85 20.64
CA GLN A 7 3.60 3.51 20.29
C GLN A 7 3.37 3.37 18.79
N PHE A 8 2.85 4.41 18.12
CA PHE A 8 2.73 4.43 16.66
C PHE A 8 4.10 4.24 15.98
N TYR A 9 5.11 5.01 16.39
CA TYR A 9 6.46 4.90 15.86
C TYR A 9 7.02 3.48 16.03
N THR A 10 6.96 2.94 17.25
CA THR A 10 7.47 1.60 17.57
C THR A 10 6.74 0.54 16.76
N ALA A 11 5.42 0.65 16.62
CA ALA A 11 4.63 -0.28 15.81
C ALA A 11 4.99 -0.22 14.32
N CYS A 12 5.19 0.98 13.75
CA CYS A 12 5.63 1.14 12.37
C CYS A 12 7.01 0.54 12.13
N LYS A 13 7.96 0.71 13.06
CA LYS A 13 9.29 0.09 12.95
C LYS A 13 9.20 -1.42 13.03
N ALA A 14 8.49 -1.95 14.02
CA ALA A 14 8.26 -3.39 14.16
C ALA A 14 7.55 -4.01 12.94
N PHE A 15 6.60 -3.29 12.33
CA PHE A 15 5.94 -3.71 11.10
C PHE A 15 6.93 -3.87 9.94
N LEU A 16 7.87 -2.93 9.78
CA LEU A 16 8.89 -3.02 8.74
C LEU A 16 9.92 -4.12 9.02
N ASP A 17 10.27 -4.34 10.29
CA ASP A 17 11.24 -5.38 10.69
C ASP A 17 10.66 -6.81 10.60
N SER A 18 9.33 -6.94 10.56
CA SER A 18 8.64 -8.22 10.54
C SER A 18 8.74 -8.98 9.21
N ASP A 19 9.26 -8.36 8.16
CA ASP A 19 9.36 -8.94 6.81
C ASP A 19 10.45 -10.04 6.70
N ASP A 20 11.48 -10.02 7.56
CA ASP A 20 12.66 -10.90 7.46
C ASP A 20 12.64 -12.13 8.39
N SER A 21 11.82 -12.14 9.44
CA SER A 21 12.06 -13.02 10.60
C SER A 21 11.10 -14.22 10.76
N ASN A 22 10.01 -14.30 10.01
CA ASN A 22 9.01 -15.35 10.19
C ASN A 22 8.69 -16.11 8.88
N PRO A 23 9.28 -17.30 8.65
CA PRO A 23 8.98 -18.11 7.46
C PRO A 23 7.56 -18.69 7.43
N ALA A 24 6.79 -18.52 8.52
CA ALA A 24 5.37 -18.85 8.58
C ALA A 24 4.45 -17.65 8.32
N SER A 25 4.98 -16.50 7.89
CA SER A 25 4.13 -15.35 7.50
C SER A 25 3.20 -15.79 6.39
N ASP A 26 1.90 -15.66 6.64
CA ASP A 26 0.85 -15.91 5.66
C ASP A 26 1.20 -15.16 4.36
N ALA A 27 1.12 -15.83 3.20
CA ALA A 27 1.48 -15.26 1.90
C ALA A 27 0.73 -13.93 1.64
N ILE A 28 -0.46 -13.82 2.22
CA ILE A 28 -1.30 -12.62 2.23
C ILE A 28 -0.61 -11.46 2.96
N PHE A 29 -0.04 -11.70 4.16
CA PHE A 29 0.65 -10.66 4.93
C PHE A 29 1.85 -10.13 4.15
N LYS A 30 2.64 -11.03 3.55
CA LYS A 30 3.81 -10.66 2.73
C LYS A 30 3.44 -9.77 1.54
N ARG A 31 2.35 -10.10 0.85
CA ARG A 31 1.83 -9.28 -0.27
C ARG A 31 1.42 -7.88 0.20
N TYR A 32 0.87 -7.75 1.40
CA TYR A 32 0.43 -6.45 1.94
C TYR A 32 1.51 -5.68 2.70
N SER A 33 2.60 -6.33 3.15
CA SER A 33 3.78 -5.68 3.75
C SER A 33 4.73 -5.10 2.71
N GLU A 34 4.65 -5.57 1.46
CA GLU A 34 5.55 -5.12 0.40
C GLU A 34 5.41 -3.62 0.07
N GLY A 35 6.56 -3.00 -0.20
CA GLY A 35 6.70 -1.62 -0.67
C GLY A 35 6.58 -0.54 0.40
N TRP A 36 6.27 -0.89 1.66
CA TRP A 36 6.23 0.08 2.75
C TRP A 36 7.60 0.57 3.15
N SER A 37 7.72 1.89 3.38
CA SER A 37 8.94 2.52 3.87
C SER A 37 8.62 3.63 4.87
N TRP A 38 9.47 3.79 5.89
CA TRP A 38 9.36 4.90 6.83
C TRP A 38 9.92 6.19 6.22
N LYS A 39 9.12 7.25 6.24
CA LYS A 39 9.51 8.61 5.88
C LYS A 39 9.63 9.43 7.15
N GLU A 40 10.87 9.69 7.57
CA GLU A 40 11.19 10.52 8.71
C GLU A 40 11.02 12.00 8.36
N HIS A 41 10.62 12.82 9.33
CA HIS A 41 10.50 14.26 9.16
C HIS A 41 11.87 14.91 9.29
N ASP A 42 12.28 15.70 8.30
CA ASP A 42 13.64 16.27 8.18
C ASP A 42 14.12 17.02 9.43
N LEU A 43 13.22 17.78 10.07
CA LEU A 43 13.55 18.62 11.23
C LEU A 43 13.26 17.99 12.59
N PHE A 44 12.51 16.89 12.65
CA PHE A 44 12.01 16.33 13.91
C PHE A 44 12.20 14.81 13.93
N PRO A 45 13.38 14.34 14.38
CA PRO A 45 13.66 12.91 14.52
C PRO A 45 12.60 12.21 15.36
N GLY A 46 12.21 11.00 14.95
CA GLY A 46 11.12 10.23 15.55
C GLY A 46 9.72 10.62 15.06
N LEU A 47 9.58 11.75 14.35
CA LEU A 47 8.37 12.09 13.60
C LEU A 47 8.48 11.60 12.15
N GLY A 48 7.34 11.25 11.56
CA GLY A 48 7.29 10.55 10.28
C GLY A 48 6.02 9.72 10.09
N TYR A 49 5.99 8.99 8.98
CA TYR A 49 4.87 8.17 8.52
C TYR A 49 5.36 6.99 7.67
N LEU A 50 4.51 5.99 7.45
CA LEU A 50 4.78 4.94 6.45
C LEU A 50 4.25 5.38 5.09
N SER A 51 4.97 5.08 4.02
CA SER A 51 4.53 5.32 2.65
C SER A 51 4.83 4.15 1.74
N ARG A 52 3.97 3.91 0.76
CA ARG A 52 4.25 3.03 -0.38
C ARG A 52 3.60 3.51 -1.66
N SER A 53 4.04 2.96 -2.78
CA SER A 53 3.42 3.12 -4.09
C SER A 53 3.08 1.74 -4.62
N VAL A 54 1.85 1.57 -5.13
CA VAL A 54 1.39 0.32 -5.75
C VAL A 54 0.76 0.64 -7.09
N LEU A 55 0.91 -0.27 -8.05
CA LEU A 55 0.21 -0.23 -9.33
C LEU A 55 -1.12 -0.95 -9.16
N LEU A 56 -2.18 -0.35 -9.69
CA LEU A 56 -3.52 -0.95 -9.75
C LEU A 56 -3.84 -1.17 -11.23
N LEU A 57 -4.04 -2.43 -11.60
CA LEU A 57 -4.49 -2.80 -12.94
C LEU A 57 -6.03 -2.70 -12.95
N GLY A 58 -6.55 -1.75 -13.73
CA GLY A 58 -7.99 -1.55 -13.87
C GLY A 58 -8.52 -2.20 -15.14
N ASP A 59 -9.30 -3.27 -15.01
CA ASP A 59 -10.17 -3.73 -16.11
C ASP A 59 -11.44 -2.87 -16.13
N LEU A 60 -11.36 -1.71 -16.80
CA LEU A 60 -12.43 -0.72 -16.85
C LEU A 60 -13.63 -1.13 -17.71
N ARG A 61 -13.66 -2.35 -18.25
CA ARG A 61 -14.74 -2.78 -19.13
C ARG A 61 -16.02 -3.18 -18.41
N ASP A 62 -15.98 -3.48 -17.11
CA ASP A 62 -17.15 -4.02 -16.39
C ASP A 62 -17.79 -3.07 -15.35
N SER A 63 -17.38 -1.80 -15.26
CA SER A 63 -17.93 -0.88 -14.23
C SER A 63 -19.36 -0.35 -14.52
N ARG A 64 -20.22 -1.13 -15.16
CA ARG A 64 -21.68 -0.92 -15.19
C ARG A 64 -22.36 -1.90 -14.22
N GLY A 65 -22.13 -1.68 -12.94
CA GLY A 65 -22.95 -2.23 -11.87
C GLY A 65 -22.18 -3.13 -10.92
N TYR A 66 -21.58 -2.55 -9.88
CA TYR A 66 -21.14 -3.34 -8.74
C TYR A 66 -21.63 -2.70 -7.43
N SER A 67 -22.53 -3.42 -6.78
CA SER A 67 -22.97 -3.22 -5.41
C SER A 67 -21.79 -3.40 -4.44
N ALA A 68 -21.80 -2.64 -3.35
CA ALA A 68 -20.76 -2.53 -2.32
C ALA A 68 -20.51 -3.81 -1.47
N GLN A 69 -20.55 -5.00 -2.07
CA GLN A 69 -20.46 -6.29 -1.36
C GLN A 69 -19.25 -7.17 -1.73
N ASP A 70 -18.51 -6.88 -2.80
CA ASP A 70 -17.30 -7.63 -3.17
C ASP A 70 -16.04 -6.80 -3.00
N TYR A 71 -15.57 -6.69 -1.75
CA TYR A 71 -14.21 -6.23 -1.46
C TYR A 71 -13.24 -7.42 -1.54
N SER A 72 -13.04 -7.93 -2.75
CA SER A 72 -11.87 -8.74 -3.10
C SER A 72 -11.33 -8.29 -4.46
N ALA A 73 -11.04 -6.99 -4.58
CA ALA A 73 -10.18 -6.53 -5.66
C ALA A 73 -8.80 -7.13 -5.40
N ASP A 74 -8.52 -8.25 -6.07
CA ASP A 74 -7.20 -8.86 -6.15
C ASP A 74 -6.20 -7.80 -6.63
N LEU A 75 -5.54 -7.16 -5.68
CA LEU A 75 -4.44 -6.22 -5.92
C LEU A 75 -3.26 -7.03 -6.47
N HIS A 76 -3.26 -7.37 -7.76
CA HIS A 76 -2.09 -7.96 -8.44
C HIS A 76 -0.92 -6.99 -8.29
N VAL A 77 -0.07 -7.26 -7.29
CA VAL A 77 1.26 -6.67 -7.17
C VAL A 77 2.10 -7.50 -8.11
N GLU A 78 2.18 -7.09 -9.37
CA GLU A 78 3.15 -7.67 -10.29
C GLU A 78 4.53 -7.13 -9.92
N VAL A 79 5.36 -8.00 -9.36
CA VAL A 79 6.81 -7.78 -9.31
C VAL A 79 7.31 -7.96 -10.74
N GLU A 80 7.77 -6.88 -11.36
CA GLU A 80 8.30 -6.87 -12.72
C GLU A 80 9.31 -8.00 -12.91
N LYS A 81 8.90 -9.04 -13.62
CA LYS A 81 9.78 -10.08 -14.14
C LYS A 81 9.70 -9.98 -15.65
N GLU A 82 10.77 -9.44 -16.26
CA GLU A 82 10.91 -9.41 -17.71
C GLU A 82 10.77 -10.84 -18.27
N ASP A 83 9.63 -11.13 -18.90
CA ASP A 83 9.50 -12.22 -19.85
C ASP A 83 8.86 -11.68 -21.14
N ASN A 84 9.52 -11.99 -22.24
CA ASN A 84 9.28 -11.44 -23.55
C ASN A 84 8.37 -12.40 -24.33
N ALA A 85 7.06 -12.13 -24.35
CA ALA A 85 6.13 -12.82 -25.23
C ALA A 85 4.97 -11.90 -25.66
N SER A 86 4.94 -11.58 -26.96
CA SER A 86 3.84 -10.85 -27.62
C SER A 86 2.49 -11.56 -27.48
N ALA A 87 1.47 -10.88 -26.94
CA ALA A 87 0.08 -10.94 -27.42
C ALA A 87 -0.84 -9.93 -26.69
N GLU A 88 -1.65 -9.25 -27.50
CA GLU A 88 -2.87 -8.48 -27.21
C GLU A 88 -2.75 -7.21 -26.34
N GLN A 89 -2.94 -6.04 -26.97
CA GLN A 89 -3.18 -4.77 -26.29
C GLN A 89 -4.55 -4.84 -25.58
N SER A 90 -4.61 -5.49 -24.42
CA SER A 90 -5.57 -5.08 -23.41
C SER A 90 -5.18 -3.65 -23.05
N SER A 91 -6.08 -2.69 -23.27
CA SER A 91 -5.92 -1.33 -22.77
C SER A 91 -6.17 -1.35 -21.26
N GLU A 92 -5.37 -2.12 -20.53
CA GLU A 92 -5.38 -2.15 -19.08
C GLU A 92 -4.90 -0.78 -18.63
N GLU A 93 -5.83 -0.02 -18.04
CA GLU A 93 -5.50 1.28 -17.50
C GLU A 93 -4.73 1.04 -16.21
N VAL A 94 -3.40 1.20 -16.28
CA VAL A 94 -2.52 1.15 -15.12
C VAL A 94 -2.69 2.44 -14.32
N LEU A 95 -3.15 2.33 -13.08
CA LEU A 95 -3.25 3.44 -12.13
C LEU A 95 -2.14 3.34 -11.09
N THR A 96 -1.55 4.48 -10.73
CA THR A 96 -0.59 4.56 -9.63
C THR A 96 -1.30 5.01 -8.37
N CYS A 97 -1.26 4.18 -7.33
CA CYS A 97 -1.80 4.48 -6.01
C CYS A 97 -0.65 4.70 -5.02
N ARG A 98 -0.59 5.90 -4.44
CA ARG A 98 0.32 6.18 -3.32
C ARG A 98 -0.47 6.14 -2.02
N GLN A 99 0.07 5.45 -1.03
CA GLN A 99 -0.57 5.21 0.27
C GLN A 99 0.33 5.69 1.40
N TYR A 100 -0.28 6.23 2.44
CA TYR A 100 0.40 6.80 3.60
C TYR A 100 -0.31 6.40 4.89
N VAL A 101 0.43 5.89 5.88
CA VAL A 101 -0.09 5.65 7.23
C VAL A 101 0.54 6.65 8.18
N VAL A 102 -0.30 7.52 8.76
CA VAL A 102 0.09 8.67 9.57
C VAL A 102 -0.57 8.57 10.95
N TYR A 103 0.11 9.01 12.00
CA TYR A 103 -0.53 9.17 13.31
C TYR A 103 -1.40 10.42 13.34
N SER A 104 -2.69 10.28 13.68
CA SER A 104 -3.58 11.40 13.94
C SER A 104 -3.53 11.80 15.42
N PRO A 105 -2.96 12.95 15.81
CA PRO A 105 -2.89 13.35 17.22
C PRO A 105 -4.26 13.66 17.83
N THR A 106 -5.19 14.15 17.01
CA THR A 106 -6.55 14.50 17.43
C THR A 106 -7.34 13.27 17.87
N PHE A 107 -7.26 12.20 17.09
CA PHE A 107 -8.03 10.97 17.33
C PHE A 107 -7.20 9.87 18.01
N GLN A 108 -5.88 10.05 18.12
CA GLN A 108 -4.94 9.12 18.74
C GLN A 108 -5.04 7.72 18.12
N VAL A 109 -5.05 7.67 16.77
CA VAL A 109 -5.14 6.46 15.94
C VAL A 109 -4.28 6.59 14.67
N PRO A 110 -3.91 5.47 14.02
CA PRO A 110 -3.38 5.48 12.67
C PRO A 110 -4.45 5.93 11.66
N ALA A 111 -4.07 6.73 10.68
CA ALA A 111 -4.91 7.16 9.58
C ALA A 111 -4.25 6.77 8.26
N LEU A 112 -5.02 6.13 7.38
CA LEU A 112 -4.60 5.80 6.01
C LEU A 112 -5.08 6.88 5.06
N TYR A 113 -4.13 7.53 4.39
CA TYR A 113 -4.40 8.42 3.26
C TYR A 113 -3.92 7.75 1.98
N PHE A 114 -4.61 7.97 0.88
CA PHE A 114 -4.16 7.49 -0.41
C PHE A 114 -4.56 8.45 -1.54
N ASN A 115 -3.80 8.44 -2.62
CA ASN A 115 -4.13 9.14 -3.85
C ASN A 115 -3.88 8.23 -5.04
N VAL A 116 -4.85 8.21 -5.95
CA VAL A 116 -4.80 7.43 -7.18
C VAL A 116 -4.71 8.39 -8.35
N HIS A 117 -3.78 8.16 -9.25
CA HIS A 117 -3.63 8.97 -10.45
C HIS A 117 -3.32 8.07 -11.65
N ARG A 118 -3.77 8.53 -12.82
CA ARG A 118 -3.31 7.99 -14.09
C ARG A 118 -1.91 8.53 -14.39
N PRO A 119 -1.00 7.73 -14.94
CA PRO A 119 0.21 8.27 -15.55
C PRO A 119 -0.18 9.24 -16.68
N SER A 120 0.51 10.38 -16.77
CA SER A 120 0.39 11.26 -17.93
C SER A 120 1.02 10.58 -19.14
N ALA A 121 0.28 10.50 -20.24
CA ALA A 121 0.75 10.00 -21.54
C ALA A 121 1.89 10.83 -22.13
#